data_AF-A0A3C0W5V2-F1
#
_entry.id   AF-A0A3C0W5V2-F1
#
_cell.length_a   1.000
_cell.length_b   1.000
_cell.length_c   1.000
_cell.angle_alpha   90.00
_cell.angle_beta   90.00
_cell.angle_gamma   90.00
#
_symmetry.space_group_name_H-M   'P 1'
#
loop_
_entity.id
_entity.type
_entity.pdbx_description
1 polymer ?
#
loop_
_entity_poly.entity_id
_entity_poly.type
_entity_poly.pdbx_seq_one_letter_code
_entity_poly.pdbx_strand_id
1 'polypeptide(L)'
;GAMTVTSRLLVTAPGLSSQEVAARIEGYPAADIPARHLGKGIYFRLTGAAPFNRLIYPPPIPGALGTHYRKDLGGQGVFGPDLAYVETEDYSVDPAKADEFARYIRRFWPGVTVERLTPDYAGIRPKLHGPGEPQPDFQLHGAANHGIEGLMALFGIESPGLTSSLAIGEAVAQSLTARV
;
A
#
# COMPACT_ATOMS: atom_id res chain seq x y z
N GLY A 1 -14.46 22.24 16.27
CA GLY A 1 -13.86 22.61 17.56
C GLY A 1 -12.74 21.65 17.87
N ALA A 2 -11.68 22.09 18.55
CA ALA A 2 -10.62 21.20 19.00
C ALA A 2 -11.12 20.34 20.17
N MET A 3 -10.75 19.06 20.18
CA MET A 3 -11.03 18.09 21.25
C MET A 3 -9.71 17.58 21.80
N THR A 4 -9.63 17.41 23.11
CA THR A 4 -8.47 16.82 23.79
C THR A 4 -8.88 15.53 24.49
N VAL A 5 -8.09 14.47 24.29
CA VAL A 5 -8.26 13.17 24.94
C VAL A 5 -6.93 12.74 25.52
N THR A 6 -6.95 12.13 26.71
CA THR A 6 -5.79 11.48 27.31
C THR A 6 -5.92 9.97 27.15
N SER A 7 -4.79 9.30 26.91
CA SER A 7 -4.74 7.84 26.81
C SER A 7 -3.42 7.34 27.39
N ARG A 8 -3.43 6.10 27.89
CA ARG A 8 -2.21 5.42 28.37
C ARG A 8 -1.41 4.83 27.21
N LEU A 9 -2.10 4.38 26.17
CA LEU A 9 -1.52 3.73 25.00
C LEU A 9 -1.97 4.47 23.75
N LEU A 10 -1.04 4.77 22.86
CA LEU A 10 -1.28 5.40 21.57
C LEU A 10 -0.67 4.54 20.46
N VAL A 11 -1.49 4.16 19.49
CA VAL A 11 -1.02 3.52 18.25
C VAL A 11 -1.25 4.49 17.10
N THR A 12 -0.20 4.86 16.38
CA THR A 12 -0.33 5.62 15.14
C THR A 12 -0.27 4.68 13.95
N ALA A 13 -1.37 4.61 13.20
CA ALA A 13 -1.48 3.81 11.98
C ALA A 13 -2.11 4.62 10.81
N PRO A 14 -1.56 5.81 10.44
CA PRO A 14 -2.23 6.69 9.48
C PRO A 14 -1.84 6.41 8.01
N GLY A 15 -1.12 5.33 7.73
CA GLY A 15 -0.77 4.92 6.37
C GLY A 15 0.14 5.92 5.68
N LEU A 16 -0.36 6.64 4.67
CA LEU A 16 0.42 7.61 3.88
C LEU A 16 0.93 8.80 4.73
N SER A 17 0.26 9.11 5.83
CA SER A 17 0.63 10.23 6.71
C SER A 17 1.47 9.81 7.93
N SER A 18 2.00 8.59 7.95
CA SER A 18 2.77 8.04 9.11
C SER A 18 3.91 8.95 9.57
N GLN A 19 4.70 9.45 8.63
CA GLN A 19 5.82 10.35 8.91
C GLN A 19 5.37 11.69 9.48
N GLU A 20 4.31 12.28 8.90
CA GLU A 20 3.77 13.56 9.36
C GLU A 20 3.19 13.44 10.77
N VAL A 21 2.48 12.35 11.06
CA VAL A 21 1.91 12.10 12.39
C VAL A 21 3.02 11.89 13.41
N ALA A 22 4.05 11.09 13.10
CA ALA A 22 5.18 10.87 14.00
C ALA A 22 5.94 12.17 14.31
N ALA A 23 6.17 13.02 13.29
CA ALA A 23 6.84 14.31 13.47
C ALA A 23 6.08 15.32 14.34
N ARG A 24 4.76 15.11 14.53
CA ARG A 24 3.91 15.94 15.40
C ARG A 24 3.85 15.44 16.84
N ILE A 25 4.42 14.28 17.14
CA ILE A 25 4.50 13.74 18.50
C ILE A 25 5.70 14.39 19.21
N GLU A 26 5.42 15.13 20.28
CA GLU A 26 6.47 15.73 21.11
C GLU A 26 7.41 14.65 21.64
N GLY A 27 8.72 14.86 21.47
CA GLY A 27 9.77 13.94 21.91
C GLY A 27 10.10 12.80 20.94
N TYR A 28 9.37 12.63 19.83
CA TYR A 28 9.72 11.60 18.84
C TYR A 28 11.03 11.97 18.13
N PRO A 29 12.07 11.11 18.14
CA PRO A 29 13.35 11.44 17.49
C PRO A 29 13.19 11.57 15.98
N ALA A 30 13.40 12.76 15.44
CA ALA A 30 13.22 13.03 14.01
C ALA A 30 14.13 12.17 13.12
N ALA A 31 15.30 11.77 13.63
CA ALA A 31 16.24 10.89 12.93
C ALA A 31 15.72 9.45 12.75
N ASP A 32 14.76 9.02 13.59
CA ASP A 32 14.20 7.67 13.56
C ASP A 32 12.91 7.59 12.72
N ILE A 33 12.48 8.70 12.11
CA ILE A 33 11.34 8.72 11.18
C ILE A 33 11.85 8.32 9.79
N PRO A 34 11.41 7.17 9.23
CA PRO A 34 11.89 6.72 7.93
C PRO A 34 11.39 7.60 6.79
N ALA A 35 12.18 7.72 5.71
CA ALA A 35 11.81 8.48 4.53
C ALA A 35 10.47 8.00 3.93
N ARG A 36 9.68 8.96 3.44
CA ARG A 36 8.37 8.69 2.85
C ARG A 36 8.47 8.69 1.33
N HIS A 37 7.95 7.64 0.71
CA HIS A 37 7.74 7.56 -0.73
C HIS A 37 6.31 7.14 -1.04
N LEU A 38 5.78 7.60 -2.18
CA LEU A 38 4.42 7.27 -2.61
C LEU A 38 4.46 6.38 -3.85
N GLY A 39 4.05 5.12 -3.70
CA GLY A 39 3.96 4.16 -4.80
C GLY A 39 2.52 4.06 -5.34
N LYS A 40 2.14 4.92 -6.28
CA LYS A 40 0.85 4.89 -6.97
C LYS A 40 0.73 3.62 -7.82
N GLY A 41 -0.46 3.03 -7.82
CA GLY A 41 -0.82 1.94 -8.71
C GLY A 41 -2.25 2.13 -9.18
N ILE A 42 -2.48 2.00 -10.49
CA ILE A 42 -3.80 2.16 -11.09
C ILE A 42 -4.37 0.83 -11.57
N TYR A 43 -5.69 0.76 -11.63
CA TYR A 43 -6.43 -0.42 -12.03
C TYR A 43 -7.33 -0.12 -13.22
N PHE A 44 -7.44 -1.10 -14.12
CA PHE A 44 -8.40 -1.12 -15.21
C PHE A 44 -9.37 -2.27 -15.01
N ARG A 45 -10.66 -1.98 -15.18
CA ARG A 45 -11.72 -2.98 -15.16
C ARG A 45 -11.95 -3.51 -16.57
N LEU A 46 -12.26 -4.80 -16.65
CA LEU A 46 -12.66 -5.45 -17.87
C LEU A 46 -14.17 -5.31 -18.09
N THR A 47 -14.57 -4.89 -19.30
CA THR A 47 -15.97 -4.97 -19.72
C THR A 47 -16.34 -6.37 -20.21
N GLY A 48 -17.54 -6.81 -19.87
CA GLY A 48 -18.06 -8.14 -20.15
C GLY A 48 -17.53 -9.22 -19.19
N ALA A 49 -17.61 -10.48 -19.62
CA ALA A 49 -17.29 -11.62 -18.77
C ALA A 49 -15.79 -11.70 -18.41
N ALA A 50 -15.54 -11.99 -17.13
CA ALA A 50 -14.22 -12.32 -16.59
C ALA A 50 -13.64 -13.58 -17.25
N PRO A 51 -12.42 -13.53 -17.81
CA PRO A 51 -11.81 -14.65 -18.56
C PRO A 51 -11.28 -15.76 -17.65
N PHE A 52 -10.99 -15.48 -16.38
CA PHE A 52 -10.42 -16.45 -15.45
C PHE A 52 -11.17 -16.47 -14.12
N ASN A 53 -11.24 -17.65 -13.50
CA ASN A 53 -11.82 -17.86 -12.17
C ASN A 53 -10.78 -17.90 -11.04
N ARG A 54 -9.50 -17.67 -11.37
CA ARG A 54 -8.39 -17.60 -10.41
C ARG A 54 -7.61 -16.31 -10.63
N LEU A 55 -6.84 -15.90 -9.63
CA LEU A 55 -5.88 -14.81 -9.76
C LEU A 55 -4.76 -15.23 -10.72
N ILE A 56 -4.30 -14.31 -11.57
CA ILE A 56 -3.17 -14.55 -12.49
C ILE A 56 -2.07 -13.55 -12.15
N TYR A 57 -0.93 -14.06 -11.70
CA TYR A 57 0.27 -13.29 -11.38
C TYR A 57 1.38 -13.66 -12.35
N PRO A 58 1.77 -12.76 -13.27
CA PRO A 58 3.01 -12.90 -14.02
C PRO A 58 4.23 -12.88 -13.07
N PRO A 59 5.42 -13.30 -13.54
CA PRO A 59 6.65 -13.15 -12.78
C PRO A 59 6.86 -11.70 -12.32
N PRO A 60 7.36 -11.48 -11.09
CA PRO A 60 7.46 -10.16 -10.50
C PRO A 60 8.46 -9.26 -11.24
N ILE A 61 8.28 -7.95 -11.06
CA ILE A 61 9.24 -6.91 -11.49
C ILE A 61 9.94 -6.33 -10.25
N PRO A 62 11.11 -5.69 -10.36
CA PRO A 62 11.74 -5.03 -9.22
C PRO A 62 10.77 -4.04 -8.53
N GLY A 63 10.55 -4.20 -7.23
CA GLY A 63 9.70 -3.32 -6.41
C GLY A 63 8.17 -3.50 -6.52
N ALA A 64 7.67 -4.44 -7.33
CA ALA A 64 6.24 -4.79 -7.39
C ALA A 64 5.96 -6.17 -8.00
N LEU A 65 4.77 -6.72 -7.73
CA LEU A 65 4.29 -7.93 -8.41
C LEU A 65 4.03 -7.71 -9.92
N GLY A 66 3.86 -6.47 -10.36
CA GLY A 66 3.42 -6.12 -11.70
C GLY A 66 1.90 -6.23 -11.87
N THR A 67 1.40 -5.81 -13.04
CA THR A 67 -0.02 -5.84 -13.40
C THR A 67 -0.53 -7.28 -13.37
N HIS A 68 -1.35 -7.62 -12.39
CA HIS A 68 -1.96 -8.93 -12.24
C HIS A 68 -3.45 -8.88 -12.56
N TYR A 69 -4.08 -10.04 -12.64
CA TYR A 69 -5.52 -10.18 -12.80
C TYR A 69 -6.15 -10.68 -11.50
N ARG A 70 -7.27 -10.06 -11.14
CA ARG A 70 -8.22 -10.60 -10.16
C ARG A 70 -9.63 -10.61 -10.72
N LYS A 71 -10.45 -11.51 -10.20
CA LYS A 71 -11.91 -11.47 -10.34
C LYS A 71 -12.47 -10.97 -9.01
N ASP A 72 -13.22 -9.87 -9.04
CA ASP A 72 -13.85 -9.36 -7.82
C ASP A 72 -15.04 -10.22 -7.38
N LEU A 73 -15.61 -9.92 -6.21
CA LEU A 73 -16.75 -10.67 -5.66
C LEU A 73 -18.03 -10.52 -6.51
N GLY A 74 -18.15 -9.45 -7.31
CA GLY A 74 -19.23 -9.27 -8.28
C GLY A 74 -19.00 -10.03 -9.59
N GLY A 75 -17.86 -10.71 -9.74
CA GLY A 75 -17.51 -11.49 -10.90
C GLY A 75 -16.81 -10.70 -12.01
N GLN A 76 -16.47 -9.43 -11.79
CA GLN A 76 -15.81 -8.58 -12.77
C GLN A 76 -14.29 -8.80 -12.78
N GLY A 77 -13.72 -8.82 -13.98
CA GLY A 77 -12.26 -8.86 -14.15
C GLY A 77 -11.63 -7.51 -13.89
N VAL A 78 -10.57 -7.47 -13.10
CA VAL A 78 -9.79 -6.25 -12.80
C VAL A 78 -8.31 -6.55 -13.01
N PHE A 79 -7.63 -5.65 -13.71
CA PHE A 79 -6.21 -5.70 -13.99
C PHE A 79 -5.48 -4.57 -13.26
N GLY A 80 -4.29 -4.87 -12.76
CA GLY A 80 -3.45 -3.93 -12.04
C GLY A 80 -2.98 -4.51 -10.71
N PRO A 81 -2.40 -3.68 -9.85
CA PRO A 81 -1.93 -2.33 -10.17
C PRO A 81 -0.61 -2.36 -10.96
N ASP A 82 -0.32 -1.26 -11.66
CA ASP A 82 1.05 -0.90 -12.03
C ASP A 82 1.80 -0.28 -10.82
N LEU A 83 2.98 0.30 -11.07
CA LEU A 83 3.71 1.08 -10.09
C LEU A 83 4.28 2.34 -10.75
N ALA A 84 3.92 3.50 -10.19
CA ALA A 84 4.53 4.79 -10.47
C ALA A 84 4.83 5.50 -9.15
N TYR A 85 6.04 6.06 -9.02
CA TYR A 85 6.37 6.93 -7.90
C TYR A 85 5.85 8.33 -8.17
N VAL A 86 5.22 8.93 -7.17
CA VAL A 86 4.62 10.28 -7.25
C VAL A 86 5.03 11.12 -6.06
N GLU A 87 5.03 12.45 -6.22
CA GLU A 87 5.39 13.38 -5.14
C GLU A 87 4.19 13.70 -4.23
N THR A 88 3.00 13.72 -4.81
CA THR A 88 1.74 14.09 -4.14
C THR A 88 0.71 12.98 -4.25
N GLU A 89 -0.27 13.01 -3.36
CA GLU A 89 -1.41 12.11 -3.43
C GLU A 89 -2.31 12.46 -4.61
N ASP A 90 -2.13 11.73 -5.71
CA ASP A 90 -2.95 11.83 -6.91
C ASP A 90 -3.57 10.46 -7.24
N TYR A 91 -4.90 10.38 -7.13
CA TYR A 91 -5.68 9.17 -7.39
C TYR A 91 -6.31 9.13 -8.78
N SER A 92 -5.96 10.08 -9.67
CA SER A 92 -6.43 10.05 -11.05
C SER A 92 -5.96 8.79 -11.79
N VAL A 93 -6.79 8.29 -12.70
CA VAL A 93 -6.44 7.18 -13.59
C VAL A 93 -6.45 7.73 -15.01
N ASP A 94 -5.28 7.77 -15.64
CA ASP A 94 -5.14 8.22 -17.02
C ASP A 94 -5.72 7.17 -17.98
N PRO A 95 -6.82 7.46 -18.72
CA PRO A 95 -7.39 6.53 -19.68
C PRO A 95 -6.42 6.12 -20.79
N ALA A 96 -5.43 6.96 -21.12
CA ALA A 96 -4.44 6.66 -22.16
C ALA A 96 -3.53 5.47 -21.79
N LYS A 97 -3.47 5.07 -20.51
CA LYS A 97 -2.74 3.88 -20.08
C LYS A 97 -3.40 2.55 -20.48
N ALA A 98 -4.61 2.57 -21.03
CA ALA A 98 -5.29 1.37 -21.50
C ALA A 98 -4.48 0.59 -22.55
N ASP A 99 -3.81 1.29 -23.47
CA ASP A 99 -2.94 0.68 -24.49
C ASP A 99 -1.74 -0.05 -23.88
N GLU A 100 -1.10 0.55 -22.88
CA GLU A 100 0.02 -0.05 -22.16
C GLU A 100 -0.42 -1.29 -21.38
N PHE A 101 -1.54 -1.19 -20.66
CA PHE A 101 -2.14 -2.32 -19.94
C PHE A 101 -2.48 -3.46 -20.90
N ALA A 102 -3.15 -3.18 -22.02
CA ALA A 102 -3.48 -4.20 -23.02
C ALA A 102 -2.22 -4.90 -23.55
N ARG A 103 -1.16 -4.13 -23.86
CA ARG A 103 0.12 -4.69 -24.32
C ARG A 103 0.74 -5.64 -23.30
N TYR A 104 0.73 -5.27 -22.02
CA TYR A 104 1.26 -6.12 -20.95
C TYR A 104 0.39 -7.37 -20.74
N ILE A 105 -0.94 -7.20 -20.66
CA ILE A 105 -1.89 -8.30 -20.42
C ILE A 105 -1.81 -9.36 -21.52
N ARG A 106 -1.56 -8.98 -22.78
CA ARG A 106 -1.40 -9.91 -23.90
C ARG A 106 -0.32 -10.98 -23.70
N ARG A 107 0.62 -10.79 -22.77
CA ARG A 107 1.62 -11.80 -22.39
C ARG A 107 1.00 -13.06 -21.77
N PHE A 108 -0.14 -12.93 -21.08
CA PHE A 108 -0.83 -14.06 -20.44
C PHE A 108 -2.29 -14.22 -20.90
N TRP A 109 -2.85 -13.21 -21.58
CA TRP A 109 -4.16 -13.28 -22.22
C TRP A 109 -4.16 -12.53 -23.57
N PRO A 110 -3.72 -13.19 -24.67
CA PRO A 110 -3.54 -12.55 -25.97
C PRO A 110 -4.81 -11.93 -26.58
N GLY A 111 -5.99 -12.42 -26.21
CA GLY A 111 -7.27 -11.98 -26.76
C GLY A 111 -7.83 -10.67 -26.19
N VAL A 112 -7.11 -9.98 -25.29
CA VAL A 112 -7.57 -8.68 -24.75
C VAL A 112 -7.48 -7.57 -25.80
N THR A 113 -8.52 -6.74 -25.85
CA THR A 113 -8.57 -5.52 -26.67
C THR A 113 -8.68 -4.29 -25.78
N VAL A 114 -8.22 -3.14 -26.27
CA VAL A 114 -8.12 -1.90 -25.47
C VAL A 114 -9.50 -1.39 -25.08
N GLU A 115 -10.48 -1.55 -25.96
CA GLU A 115 -11.88 -1.11 -25.80
C GLU A 115 -12.58 -1.86 -24.65
N ARG A 116 -12.02 -3.00 -24.23
CA ARG A 116 -12.52 -3.76 -23.10
C ARG A 116 -11.94 -3.31 -21.76
N LEU A 117 -10.96 -2.42 -21.76
CA LEU A 117 -10.33 -1.90 -20.54
C LEU A 117 -10.88 -0.52 -20.24
N THR A 118 -11.56 -0.39 -19.10
CA THR A 118 -12.07 0.89 -18.59
C THR A 118 -11.27 1.30 -17.37
N PRO A 119 -10.85 2.58 -17.25
CA PRO A 119 -10.28 3.10 -16.00
C PRO A 119 -11.16 2.77 -14.80
N ASP A 120 -10.57 2.28 -13.72
CA ASP A 120 -11.32 1.91 -12.51
C ASP A 120 -10.94 2.84 -11.34
N TYR A 121 -9.87 2.51 -10.62
CA TYR A 121 -9.41 3.29 -9.46
C TYR A 121 -7.89 3.27 -9.36
N ALA A 122 -7.36 4.13 -8.49
CA ALA A 122 -5.95 4.12 -8.08
C ALA A 122 -5.83 3.89 -6.58
N GLY A 123 -4.69 3.36 -6.15
CA GLY A 123 -4.27 3.34 -4.76
C GLY A 123 -2.82 3.80 -4.65
N ILE A 124 -2.44 4.32 -3.48
CA ILE A 124 -1.06 4.74 -3.20
C ILE A 124 -0.54 3.92 -2.02
N ARG A 125 0.67 3.38 -2.19
CA ARG A 125 1.37 2.60 -1.16
C ARG A 125 2.26 3.52 -0.31
N PRO A 126 2.25 3.39 1.03
CA PRO A 126 3.16 4.12 1.92
C PRO A 126 4.56 3.47 1.87
N LYS A 127 5.36 3.77 0.85
CA LYS A 127 6.66 3.13 0.65
C LYS A 127 7.74 3.73 1.56
N LEU A 128 8.66 2.88 2.02
CA LEU A 128 9.88 3.27 2.77
C LEU A 128 11.15 3.23 1.92
N HIS A 129 10.99 3.10 0.60
CA HIS A 129 12.09 3.02 -0.35
C HIS A 129 11.71 3.73 -1.64
N GLY A 130 12.69 4.39 -2.25
CA GLY A 130 12.58 5.05 -3.55
C GLY A 130 12.73 4.09 -4.73
N PRO A 131 12.65 4.63 -5.97
CA PRO A 131 12.93 3.88 -7.19
C PRO A 131 14.34 3.29 -7.18
N GLY A 132 14.46 1.97 -7.42
CA GLY A 132 15.75 1.28 -7.49
C GLY A 132 16.37 0.92 -6.13
N GLU A 133 15.78 1.37 -5.03
CA GLU A 133 16.24 1.03 -3.69
C GLU A 133 15.66 -0.33 -3.22
N PRO A 134 16.39 -1.08 -2.38
CA PRO A 134 15.87 -2.30 -1.76
C PRO A 134 14.62 -2.01 -0.94
N GLN A 135 13.61 -2.87 -1.06
CA GLN A 135 12.40 -2.77 -0.24
C GLN A 135 12.68 -3.29 1.18
N PRO A 136 12.57 -2.44 2.23
CA PRO A 136 12.68 -2.88 3.62
C PRO A 136 11.37 -3.57 4.07
N ASP A 137 11.43 -4.19 5.25
CA ASP A 137 10.25 -4.73 5.93
C ASP A 137 9.35 -3.61 6.50
N PHE A 138 8.14 -3.98 6.94
CA PHE A 138 7.29 -3.12 7.77
C PHE A 138 8.02 -2.68 9.03
N GLN A 139 7.80 -1.44 9.45
CA GLN A 139 8.43 -0.89 10.65
C GLN A 139 7.37 -0.63 11.72
N LEU A 140 7.49 -1.35 12.84
CA LEU A 140 6.69 -1.17 14.06
C LEU A 140 7.61 -0.54 15.13
N HIS A 141 7.60 0.79 15.23
CA HIS A 141 8.47 1.50 16.16
C HIS A 141 7.79 1.64 17.52
N GLY A 142 8.37 1.01 18.55
CA GLY A 142 7.93 1.13 19.94
C GLY A 142 8.96 1.84 20.83
N ALA A 143 8.79 1.74 22.16
CA ALA A 143 9.68 2.40 23.13
C ALA A 143 11.17 2.06 22.94
N ALA A 144 11.50 0.84 22.49
CA ALA A 144 12.88 0.45 22.19
C ALA A 144 13.51 1.23 21.01
N ASN A 145 12.68 1.80 20.13
CA ASN A 145 13.12 2.63 19.01
C ASN A 145 13.23 4.10 19.42
N HIS A 146 12.14 4.68 19.95
CA HIS A 146 12.03 6.13 20.15
C HIS A 146 12.03 6.58 21.62
N GLY A 147 12.07 5.66 22.59
CA GLY A 147 12.13 5.97 24.03
C GLY A 147 10.83 6.48 24.67
N ILE A 148 9.69 6.38 23.98
CA ILE A 148 8.38 6.87 24.47
C ILE A 148 7.53 5.69 24.90
N GLU A 149 7.29 5.56 26.20
CA GLU A 149 6.46 4.49 26.76
C GLU A 149 5.01 4.58 26.29
N GLY A 150 4.43 3.43 25.97
CA GLY A 150 3.02 3.33 25.55
C GLY A 150 2.72 3.83 24.13
N LEU A 151 3.72 4.21 23.34
CA LEU A 151 3.57 4.58 21.94
C LEU A 151 4.01 3.45 21.00
N MET A 152 3.21 3.21 19.96
CA MET A 152 3.59 2.41 18.80
C MET A 152 3.31 3.21 17.52
N ALA A 153 4.32 3.37 16.66
CA ALA A 153 4.20 4.04 15.37
C ALA A 153 4.44 3.07 14.21
N LEU A 154 3.49 2.97 13.29
CA LEU A 154 3.54 2.07 12.13
C LEU A 154 4.01 2.84 10.90
N PHE A 155 5.02 2.33 10.21
CA PHE A 155 5.48 2.85 8.93
C PHE A 155 5.57 1.75 7.89
N GLY A 156 5.33 2.10 6.63
CA GLY A 156 5.62 1.19 5.53
C GLY A 156 4.61 0.08 5.31
N ILE A 157 3.42 0.14 5.94
CA ILE A 157 2.41 -0.93 5.85
C ILE A 157 1.74 -0.93 4.46
N GLU A 158 2.49 -1.34 3.44
CA GLU A 158 2.02 -1.60 2.07
C GLU A 158 1.55 -3.06 1.93
N SER A 159 1.50 -3.63 0.72
CA SER A 159 1.20 -5.06 0.55
C SER A 159 2.31 -5.91 1.20
N PRO A 160 1.98 -6.97 1.96
CA PRO A 160 0.67 -7.61 2.15
C PRO A 160 -0.14 -7.16 3.40
N GLY A 161 -0.08 -5.89 3.80
CA GLY A 161 -0.65 -5.33 5.04
C GLY A 161 -2.13 -5.63 5.32
N LEU A 162 -2.98 -5.70 4.29
CA LEU A 162 -4.37 -6.14 4.48
C LEU A 162 -4.43 -7.62 4.90
N THR A 163 -3.67 -8.49 4.24
CA THR A 163 -3.61 -9.92 4.54
C THR A 163 -2.98 -10.19 5.90
N SER A 164 -1.97 -9.40 6.28
CA SER A 164 -1.29 -9.51 7.56
C SER A 164 -1.90 -8.64 8.68
N SER A 165 -3.06 -8.02 8.46
CA SER A 165 -3.64 -7.03 9.39
C SER A 165 -3.85 -7.56 10.81
N LEU A 166 -4.39 -8.78 10.94
CA LEU A 166 -4.60 -9.41 12.25
C LEU A 166 -3.28 -9.70 12.97
N ALA A 167 -2.29 -10.23 12.25
CA ALA A 167 -0.96 -10.50 12.80
C ALA A 167 -0.23 -9.22 13.22
N ILE A 168 -0.36 -8.13 12.44
CA ILE A 168 0.15 -6.81 12.81
C ILE A 168 -0.52 -6.33 14.10
N GLY A 169 -1.85 -6.43 14.19
CA GLY A 169 -2.60 -6.06 15.39
C GLY A 169 -2.15 -6.84 16.63
N GLU A 170 -1.93 -8.15 16.49
CA GLU A 170 -1.39 -9.00 17.56
C GLU A 170 0.03 -8.59 17.96
N ALA A 171 0.93 -8.35 17.01
CA ALA A 171 2.30 -7.91 17.29
C ALA A 171 2.33 -6.56 18.01
N VAL A 172 1.51 -5.59 17.57
CA VAL A 172 1.36 -4.28 18.21
C VAL A 172 0.81 -4.42 19.62
N ALA A 173 -0.26 -5.20 19.81
CA ALA A 173 -0.85 -5.42 21.11
C ALA A 173 0.13 -6.11 22.07
N GLN A 174 0.85 -7.14 21.60
CA GLN A 174 1.88 -7.82 22.38
C GLN A 174 2.99 -6.85 22.78
N SER A 175 3.50 -6.05 21.86
CA SER A 175 4.57 -5.08 22.16
C SER A 175 4.14 -4.02 23.19
N LEU A 176 2.88 -3.59 23.18
CA LEU A 176 2.38 -2.55 24.09
C LEU A 176 1.86 -3.07 25.43
N THR A 177 1.62 -4.38 25.54
CA THR A 177 1.01 -5.00 26.73
C THR A 177 1.87 -6.06 27.38
N ALA A 178 2.93 -6.53 26.72
CA ALA A 178 4.00 -7.29 27.34
C ALA A 178 4.59 -6.41 28.44
N ARG A 179 4.29 -6.75 29.69
CA ARG A 179 4.56 -5.91 30.85
C ARG A 179 6.06 -5.66 31.05
N VAL A 180 6.35 -4.40 31.36
CA VAL A 180 7.36 -3.91 32.33
C VAL A 180 7.48 -4.83 33.54
#